data_AF-A0A1U9JXE1-F1
#
_entry.id   AF-A0A1U9JXE1-F1
#
_cell.length_a   1.000
_cell.length_b   1.000
_cell.length_c   1.000
_cell.angle_alpha   90.00
_cell.angle_beta   90.00
_cell.angle_gamma   90.00
#
_symmetry.space_group_name_H-M   'P 1'
#
loop_
_entity.id
_entity.type
_entity.pdbx_description
1 polymer ?
#
loop_
_entity_poly.entity_id
_entity_poly.type
_entity_poly.pdbx_seq_one_letter_code
_entity_poly.pdbx_strand_id
1 'polypeptide(L)'
;MANEITIDGERFTTTTAPDSALVQIYHQTKKRLVASFNPNTASLFSPRAYGSWSSIHPDTSLSLLEKIEPHLVEQCKQRIINQYK
;
A
#
# COMPACT_ATOMS: atom_id res chain seq x y z
N MET A 1 9.29 0.61 7.86
CA MET A 1 9.70 1.71 6.95
C MET A 1 8.45 2.46 6.53
N ALA A 2 8.52 3.79 6.47
CA ALA A 2 7.42 4.63 6.02
C ALA A 2 7.77 5.19 4.63
N ASN A 3 6.89 5.02 3.64
CA ASN A 3 7.06 5.61 2.30
C ASN A 3 5.92 6.59 2.01
N GLU A 4 6.20 7.63 1.23
CA GLU A 4 5.22 8.64 0.85
C GLU A 4 4.77 8.45 -0.60
N ILE A 5 3.48 8.60 -0.83
CA ILE A 5 2.85 8.54 -2.16
C ILE A 5 1.99 9.79 -2.32
N THR A 6 2.04 10.43 -3.49
CA THR A 6 1.19 11.57 -3.83
C THR A 6 0.25 11.18 -4.95
N ILE A 7 -1.06 11.34 -4.75
CA ILE A 7 -2.12 11.01 -5.73
C ILE A 7 -3.10 12.16 -5.76
N ASP A 8 -3.40 12.68 -6.95
CA ASP A 8 -4.32 13.81 -7.17
C ASP A 8 -3.99 15.04 -6.30
N GLY A 9 -2.72 15.23 -5.92
CA GLY A 9 -2.26 16.29 -5.03
C GLY A 9 -2.44 16.01 -3.52
N GLU A 10 -3.09 14.92 -3.14
CA GLU A 10 -3.16 14.43 -1.75
C GLU A 10 -1.94 13.57 -1.42
N ARG A 11 -1.46 13.69 -0.17
CA ARG A 11 -0.31 12.92 0.32
C ARG A 11 -0.72 11.81 1.27
N PHE A 12 -0.16 10.64 1.01
CA PHE A 12 -0.40 9.42 1.77
C PHE A 12 0.93 8.88 2.28
N THR A 13 0.94 8.46 3.55
CA THR A 13 2.05 7.71 4.13
C THR A 13 1.66 6.26 4.21
N THR A 14 2.56 5.39 3.78
CA THR A 14 2.40 3.95 3.85
C THR A 14 3.36 3.42 4.89
N THR A 15 2.88 2.55 5.77
CA THR A 15 3.70 1.93 6.80
C THR A 15 3.51 0.43 6.75
N THR A 16 4.61 -0.30 6.63
CA THR A 16 4.59 -1.76 6.73
C THR A 16 5.17 -2.18 8.07
N ALA A 17 4.50 -3.09 8.77
CA ALA A 17 5.04 -3.67 9.99
C ALA A 17 6.29 -4.53 9.67
N PRO A 18 7.25 -4.67 10.60
CA PRO A 18 8.47 -5.45 10.39
C PRO A 18 8.19 -6.90 9.98
N ASP A 19 7.23 -7.54 10.64
CA ASP A 19 6.91 -8.97 10.47
C ASP A 19 5.62 -9.23 9.69
N SER A 20 5.09 -8.20 9.03
CA SER A 20 3.88 -8.33 8.22
C SER A 20 4.11 -7.80 6.82
N ALA A 21 3.48 -8.44 5.84
CA ALA A 21 3.35 -7.87 4.51
C ALA A 21 2.26 -6.79 4.45
N LEU A 22 1.45 -6.65 5.52
CA LEU A 22 0.38 -5.66 5.61
C LEU A 22 0.93 -4.24 5.56
N VAL A 23 0.45 -3.48 4.57
CA VAL A 23 0.74 -2.06 4.41
C VAL A 23 -0.47 -1.26 4.88
N GLN A 24 -0.26 -0.40 5.86
CA GLN A 24 -1.27 0.56 6.31
C GLN A 24 -1.08 1.88 5.58
N ILE A 25 -2.17 2.47 5.09
CA ILE A 25 -2.16 3.73 4.34
C ILE A 25 -2.81 4.81 5.19
N TYR A 26 -2.07 5.88 5.46
CA TYR A 26 -2.52 7.04 6.22
C TYR A 26 -2.59 8.26 5.33
N HIS A 27 -3.69 9.00 5.42
CA HIS A 27 -3.80 10.30 4.77
C HIS A 27 -3.12 11.35 5.64
N GLN A 28 -2.13 12.07 5.11
CA GLN A 28 -1.32 13.01 5.91
C GLN A 28 -2.14 14.20 6.39
N THR A 29 -2.87 14.88 5.50
CA THR A 29 -3.69 16.05 5.85
C THR A 29 -4.79 15.73 6.86
N LYS A 30 -5.49 14.60 6.65
CA LYS A 30 -6.61 14.16 7.50
C LYS A 30 -6.15 13.39 8.74
N LYS A 31 -4.84 13.11 8.87
CA LYS A 31 -4.21 12.34 9.97
C LYS A 31 -4.96 11.07 10.35
N ARG A 32 -5.45 10.31 9.36
CA ARG A 32 -6.28 9.12 9.58
C ARG A 32 -5.85 7.95 8.71
N LEU A 33 -6.18 6.73 9.16
CA LEU A 33 -6.06 5.53 8.35
C LEU A 33 -7.11 5.59 7.22
N VAL A 34 -6.66 5.33 5.99
CA VAL A 34 -7.50 5.23 4.79
C VAL A 34 -7.88 3.78 4.55
N ALA A 35 -6.90 2.90 4.50
CA ALA A 35 -7.11 1.47 4.31
C ALA A 35 -5.86 0.70 4.72
N SER A 36 -5.97 -0.62 4.76
CA SER A 36 -4.84 -1.54 4.86
C SER A 36 -4.83 -2.47 3.65
N PHE A 37 -3.66 -2.65 3.05
CA PHE A 37 -3.44 -3.50 1.89
C PHE A 37 -2.58 -4.70 2.28
N ASN A 38 -3.08 -5.90 2.00
CA ASN A 38 -2.35 -7.14 2.20
C ASN A 38 -1.94 -7.69 0.81
N PRO A 39 -0.67 -7.51 0.40
CA PRO A 39 -0.20 -8.00 -0.89
C PRO A 39 -0.20 -9.53 -0.88
N ASN A 40 -0.61 -10.16 -1.98
CA ASN A 40 -0.35 -11.57 -2.17
C ASN A 40 1.14 -11.73 -2.51
N THR A 41 1.92 -12.15 -1.53
CA THR A 41 3.38 -12.26 -1.64
C THR A 41 3.83 -13.21 -2.76
N ALA A 42 3.08 -14.28 -3.02
CA ALA A 42 3.36 -15.19 -4.13
C ALA A 42 3.18 -14.52 -5.50
N SER A 43 2.27 -13.55 -5.59
CA SER A 43 2.00 -12.80 -6.82
C SER A 43 3.03 -11.70 -7.10
N LEU A 44 3.84 -11.27 -6.12
CA LEU A 44 4.77 -10.15 -6.28
C LEU A 44 5.89 -10.41 -7.31
N PHE A 45 6.16 -11.69 -7.61
CA PHE A 45 7.11 -12.11 -8.66
C PHE A 45 6.46 -12.27 -10.04
N SER A 46 5.13 -12.16 -10.13
CA SER A 46 4.36 -12.25 -11.37
C SER A 46 4.23 -10.88 -12.04
N PRO A 47 4.04 -10.82 -13.37
CA PRO A 47 3.64 -9.60 -14.07
C PRO A 47 2.31 -9.00 -13.58
N ARG A 48 1.45 -9.80 -12.95
CA ARG A 48 0.16 -9.38 -12.38
C ARG A 48 0.17 -9.61 -10.87
N ALA A 49 0.94 -8.80 -10.18
CA ALA A 49 0.90 -8.76 -8.73
C ALA A 49 -0.38 -8.10 -8.22
N TYR A 50 -0.96 -8.64 -7.15
CA TYR A 50 -2.24 -8.21 -6.60
C TYR A 50 -2.26 -8.37 -5.08
N GLY A 51 -3.29 -7.84 -4.43
CA GLY A 51 -3.51 -8.01 -3.01
C GLY A 51 -4.98 -7.91 -2.63
N SER A 52 -5.22 -7.76 -1.33
CA SER A 52 -6.56 -7.58 -0.76
C SER A 52 -6.59 -6.35 0.13
N TRP A 53 -7.71 -5.65 0.08
CA TRP A 53 -7.98 -4.48 0.91
C TRP A 53 -8.71 -4.88 2.19
N SER A 54 -8.40 -4.21 3.29
CA SER A 54 -9.02 -4.39 4.60
C SER A 54 -9.03 -3.07 5.36
N SER A 55 -9.84 -2.96 6.43
CA SER A 55 -9.90 -1.76 7.28
C SER A 55 -10.11 -0.46 6.49
N ILE A 56 -10.94 -0.51 5.45
CA ILE A 56 -11.22 0.62 4.56
C ILE A 56 -12.08 1.63 5.32
N HIS A 57 -11.61 2.86 5.42
CA HIS A 57 -12.35 3.94 6.07
C HIS A 57 -13.61 4.27 5.24
N PRO A 58 -14.78 4.52 5.86
CA PRO A 58 -16.06 4.74 5.15
C PRO A 58 -16.02 5.79 4.04
N ASP A 59 -15.32 6.91 4.26
CA ASP A 59 -15.16 7.99 3.27
C ASP A 59 -14.15 7.69 2.15
N THR A 60 -13.61 6.47 2.08
CA THR A 60 -12.62 6.11 1.06
C THR A 60 -13.32 5.67 -0.21
N SER A 61 -13.01 6.33 -1.33
CA SER A 61 -13.55 5.95 -2.63
C SER A 61 -12.78 4.77 -3.23
N LEU A 62 -13.49 3.91 -3.97
CA LEU A 62 -12.87 2.81 -4.71
C LEU A 62 -11.81 3.31 -5.69
N SER A 63 -12.10 4.42 -6.39
CA SER A 63 -11.18 5.01 -7.36
C SER A 63 -9.85 5.46 -6.75
N LEU A 64 -9.85 5.88 -5.48
CA LEU A 64 -8.61 6.19 -4.77
C LEU A 64 -7.80 4.91 -4.50
N LEU A 65 -8.46 3.83 -4.07
CA LEU A 65 -7.80 2.54 -3.84
C LEU A 65 -7.18 2.00 -5.12
N GLU A 66 -7.89 2.05 -6.24
CA GLU A 66 -7.39 1.62 -7.56
C GLU A 66 -6.15 2.42 -8.00
N LYS A 67 -6.09 3.71 -7.68
CA LYS A 67 -4.91 4.54 -7.94
C LYS A 67 -3.74 4.22 -7.01
N ILE A 68 -4.01 3.90 -5.75
CA ILE A 68 -2.98 3.58 -4.74
C ILE A 68 -2.36 2.20 -5.00
N GLU A 69 -3.17 1.21 -5.40
CA GLU A 69 -2.76 -0.20 -5.52
C GLU A 69 -1.45 -0.43 -6.28
N PRO A 70 -1.24 0.08 -7.51
CA PRO A 70 -0.02 -0.18 -8.27
C PRO A 70 1.24 0.34 -7.55
N HIS A 71 1.13 1.45 -6.81
CA HIS A 71 2.26 1.99 -6.04
C HIS A 71 2.61 1.07 -4.85
N LEU A 72 1.61 0.53 -4.16
CA LEU A 72 1.83 -0.38 -3.04
C LEU A 72 2.45 -1.69 -3.50
N VAL A 73 1.96 -2.22 -4.61
CA VAL A 73 2.48 -3.45 -5.22
C VAL A 73 3.95 -3.29 -5.59
N GLU A 74 4.32 -2.19 -6.24
CA GLU A 74 5.72 -1.93 -6.59
C GLU A 74 6.60 -1.75 -5.34
N GLN A 75 6.12 -1.03 -4.32
CA GLN A 75 6.84 -0.91 -3.04
C GLN A 75 7.07 -2.26 -2.36
N CYS A 76 6.07 -3.14 -2.36
CA CYS A 76 6.19 -4.48 -1.80
C CYS A 76 7.19 -5.32 -2.57
N LYS A 77 7.18 -5.23 -3.91
CA LYS A 77 8.14 -5.92 -4.78
C LYS A 77 9.58 -5.46 -4.52
N GLN A 78 9.82 -4.16 -4.46
CA GLN A 78 11.15 -3.60 -4.17
C GLN A 78 11.66 -4.02 -2.79
N ARG A 79 10.78 -4.04 -1.78
CA ARG A 79 11.11 -4.51 -0.42
C ARG A 79 11.60 -5.96 -0.43
N ILE A 80 10.88 -6.85 -1.12
CA ILE A 80 11.27 -8.26 -1.22
C ILE A 80 12.62 -8.39 -1.94
N ILE A 81 12.80 -7.71 -3.09
CA ILE A 81 14.08 -7.76 -3.84
C ILE A 81 15.25 -7.32 -2.95
N ASN A 82 15.08 -6.25 -2.17
CA ASN A 82 16.12 -5.75 -1.27
C ASN A 82 16.37 -6.64 -0.05
N GLN A 83 15.42 -7.50 0.34
CA GLN A 83 15.59 -8.45 1.44
C GLN A 83 16.42 -9.68 1.04
N TYR A 84 16.46 -10.02 -0.26
CA TYR A 84 17.23 -11.15 -0.81
C TYR A 84 18.56 -10.73 -1.46
N LYS A 85 18.95 -9.45 -1.34
CA LYS A 85 20.29 -8.95 -1.69
C LYS A 85 21.18 -8.92 -0.47
#